data_AF-A0A1E5MGV9-F1
#
_entry.id   AF-A0A1E5MGV9-F1
#
_cell.length_a   1.000
_cell.length_b   1.000
_cell.length_c   1.000
_cell.angle_alpha   90.00
_cell.angle_beta   90.00
_cell.angle_gamma   90.00
#
_symmetry.space_group_name_H-M   'P 1'
#
loop_
_entity.id
_entity.type
_entity.pdbx_description
1 polymer ?
#
loop_
_entity_poly.entity_id
_entity_poly.type
_entity_poly.pdbx_seq_one_letter_code
_entity_poly.pdbx_strand_id
1 'polypeptide(L)'
;MDFYLADVQQGDSAEPHVRRWITMLHELDGFIDSNGRLPLASALRPRPRTSEQRLVDQLAYHRRPTTRAAMVEYQRARLEVLPGFLWEPQNDRWDARLEQHQAFWNREQRPPRRRATDTQEASIARWVAHQRASERAGTLPEERRARLLSAQFRVL
;
A
#
# COMPACT_ATOMS: atom_id res chain seq x y z
N MET A 1 -26.88 -25.27 44.35
CA MET A 1 -25.78 -24.74 43.54
C MET A 1 -26.28 -24.72 42.11
N ASP A 2 -26.83 -23.58 41.70
CA ASP A 2 -27.35 -23.38 40.36
C ASP A 2 -26.18 -23.20 39.38
N PHE A 3 -26.06 -24.14 38.47
CA PHE A 3 -25.12 -24.04 37.36
C PHE A 3 -25.64 -22.97 36.40
N TYR A 4 -24.85 -21.92 36.20
CA TYR A 4 -25.05 -20.91 35.16
C TYR A 4 -25.14 -21.63 33.79
N LEU A 5 -26.37 -21.84 33.32
CA LEU A 5 -26.65 -22.01 31.90
C LEU A 5 -26.37 -20.66 31.25
N ALA A 6 -25.15 -20.47 30.78
CA ALA A 6 -24.90 -19.42 29.82
C ALA A 6 -25.75 -19.76 28.59
N ASP A 7 -26.81 -18.98 28.38
CA ASP A 7 -27.47 -18.83 27.08
C ASP A 7 -26.39 -18.41 26.09
N VAL A 8 -25.73 -19.39 25.49
CA VAL A 8 -24.94 -19.19 24.28
C VAL A 8 -25.98 -18.86 23.21
N GLN A 9 -26.27 -17.57 23.07
CA GLN A 9 -26.95 -17.07 21.89
C GLN A 9 -26.24 -17.66 20.68
N GLN A 10 -26.99 -18.45 19.91
CA GLN A 10 -26.54 -19.13 18.71
C GLN A 10 -25.80 -18.14 17.79
N GLY A 11 -24.48 -18.20 17.81
CA GLY A 11 -23.58 -17.33 17.05
C GLY A 11 -23.46 -17.77 15.60
N ASP A 12 -24.54 -17.74 14.84
CA ASP A 12 -24.62 -18.38 13.52
C ASP A 12 -24.14 -17.49 12.34
N SER A 13 -23.09 -16.68 12.53
CA SER A 13 -22.54 -15.79 11.47
C SER A 13 -21.02 -15.55 11.53
N ALA A 14 -20.37 -15.90 12.65
CA ALA A 14 -18.93 -15.69 12.82
C ALA A 14 -18.06 -16.75 12.13
N GLU A 15 -18.47 -18.02 12.14
CA GLU A 15 -17.69 -19.13 11.56
C GLU A 15 -17.35 -18.94 10.07
N PRO A 16 -18.28 -18.50 9.20
CA PRO A 16 -17.97 -18.31 7.79
C PRO A 16 -16.96 -17.18 7.56
N HIS A 17 -17.01 -16.10 8.36
CA HIS A 17 -16.09 -14.98 8.23
C HIS A 17 -14.68 -15.36 8.71
N VAL A 18 -14.57 -16.01 9.87
CA VAL A 18 -13.29 -16.48 10.40
C VAL A 18 -12.66 -17.50 9.45
N ARG A 19 -13.44 -18.45 8.92
CA ARG A 19 -12.93 -19.41 7.93
C ARG A 19 -12.42 -18.73 6.67
N ARG A 20 -13.18 -17.75 6.12
CA ARG A 20 -12.74 -16.98 4.94
C ARG A 20 -11.43 -16.22 5.20
N TRP A 21 -11.30 -15.62 6.37
CA TRP A 21 -10.07 -14.93 6.77
C TRP A 21 -8.88 -15.90 6.83
N ILE A 22 -9.03 -17.04 7.50
CA ILE A 22 -7.97 -18.05 7.62
C ILE A 22 -7.57 -18.60 6.24
N THR A 23 -8.55 -18.96 5.40
CA THR A 23 -8.27 -19.42 4.02
C THR A 23 -7.51 -18.37 3.23
N MET A 24 -7.92 -17.10 3.31
CA MET A 24 -7.26 -16.00 2.61
C MET A 24 -5.81 -15.83 3.07
N LEU A 25 -5.54 -15.95 4.38
CA LEU A 25 -4.18 -15.90 4.91
C LEU A 25 -3.31 -17.05 4.41
N HIS A 26 -3.80 -18.29 4.43
CA HIS A 26 -3.03 -19.43 3.91
C HIS A 26 -2.71 -19.29 2.42
N GLU A 27 -3.64 -18.75 1.63
CA GLU A 27 -3.39 -18.48 0.22
C GLU A 27 -2.35 -17.35 0.02
N LEU A 28 -2.35 -16.33 0.88
CA LEU A 28 -1.33 -15.28 0.85
C LEU A 28 0.04 -15.84 1.22
N ASP A 29 0.14 -16.61 2.31
CA ASP A 29 1.39 -17.22 2.76
C ASP A 29 1.95 -18.16 1.68
N GLY A 30 1.13 -19.09 1.18
CA GLY A 30 1.55 -20.00 0.11
C GLY A 30 1.97 -19.28 -1.17
N PHE A 31 1.32 -18.16 -1.51
CA PHE A 31 1.74 -17.32 -2.63
C PHE A 31 3.10 -16.67 -2.37
N ILE A 32 3.30 -16.08 -1.19
CA ILE A 32 4.54 -15.41 -0.80
C ILE A 32 5.69 -16.41 -0.75
N ASP A 33 5.48 -17.59 -0.17
CA ASP A 33 6.50 -18.64 -0.10
C ASP A 33 6.91 -19.12 -1.50
N SER A 34 5.95 -19.23 -2.42
CA SER A 34 6.22 -19.70 -3.79
C SER A 34 6.86 -18.63 -4.68
N ASN A 35 6.54 -17.34 -4.47
CA ASN A 35 6.96 -16.25 -5.36
C ASN A 35 8.03 -15.33 -4.76
N GLY A 36 8.28 -15.40 -3.45
CA GLY A 36 9.16 -14.50 -2.71
C GLY A 36 8.66 -13.04 -2.65
N ARG A 37 7.38 -12.79 -2.94
CA ARG A 37 6.81 -11.44 -3.00
C ARG A 37 5.31 -11.43 -2.70
N LEU A 38 4.80 -10.26 -2.36
CA LEU A 38 3.35 -10.03 -2.29
C LEU A 38 2.68 -10.10 -3.69
N PRO A 39 1.39 -10.47 -3.74
CA PRO A 39 0.56 -10.40 -4.94
C PRO A 39 0.56 -8.99 -5.56
N LEU A 40 0.71 -8.92 -6.88
CA LEU A 40 0.74 -7.66 -7.64
C LEU A 40 -0.42 -7.60 -8.62
N ALA A 41 -1.02 -6.41 -8.75
CA ALA A 41 -2.09 -6.19 -9.71
C ALA A 41 -1.55 -6.38 -11.14
N SER A 42 -2.30 -7.10 -11.98
CA SER A 42 -1.94 -7.24 -13.38
C SER A 42 -1.89 -5.87 -14.08
N ALA A 43 -0.88 -5.69 -14.95
CA ALA A 43 -0.77 -4.52 -15.81
C ALA A 43 -1.82 -4.52 -16.93
N LEU A 44 -2.37 -5.68 -17.30
CA LEU A 44 -3.36 -5.82 -18.36
C LEU A 44 -4.68 -5.12 -18.02
N ARG A 45 -5.33 -4.61 -19.05
CA ARG A 45 -6.65 -3.96 -18.98
C ARG A 45 -7.55 -4.56 -20.07
N PRO A 46 -8.71 -5.15 -19.73
CA PRO A 46 -9.27 -5.31 -18.38
C PRO A 46 -8.43 -6.25 -17.48
N ARG A 47 -8.55 -6.13 -16.16
CA ARG A 47 -7.81 -6.99 -15.23
C ARG A 47 -8.31 -8.44 -15.35
N PRO A 48 -7.43 -9.42 -15.60
CA PRO A 48 -7.83 -10.82 -15.70
C PRO A 48 -8.24 -11.35 -14.32
N ARG A 49 -9.21 -12.28 -14.30
CA ARG A 49 -9.69 -12.95 -13.08
C ARG A 49 -8.76 -14.12 -12.69
N THR A 50 -7.55 -13.80 -12.27
CA THR A 50 -6.58 -14.79 -11.77
C THR A 50 -6.67 -14.95 -10.25
N SER A 51 -6.11 -16.04 -9.73
CA SER A 51 -5.95 -16.25 -8.27
C SER A 51 -5.13 -15.14 -7.62
N GLU A 52 -4.03 -14.71 -8.25
CA GLU A 52 -3.22 -13.56 -7.77
C GLU A 52 -4.05 -12.27 -7.75
N GLN A 53 -4.82 -11.99 -8.81
CA GLN A 53 -5.64 -10.77 -8.86
C GLN A 53 -6.71 -10.78 -7.76
N ARG A 54 -7.28 -11.95 -7.42
CA ARG A 54 -8.18 -12.08 -6.27
C ARG A 54 -7.48 -11.71 -4.96
N LEU A 55 -6.25 -12.17 -4.72
CA LEU A 55 -5.49 -11.81 -3.52
C LEU A 55 -5.17 -10.30 -3.46
N VAL A 56 -4.83 -9.71 -4.61
CA VAL A 56 -4.66 -8.25 -4.74
C VAL A 56 -5.93 -7.50 -4.34
N ASP A 57 -7.08 -7.95 -4.82
CA ASP A 57 -8.37 -7.32 -4.53
C ASP A 57 -8.76 -7.50 -3.05
N GLN A 58 -8.45 -8.65 -2.43
CA GLN A 58 -8.62 -8.87 -0.99
C GLN A 58 -7.73 -7.92 -0.17
N LEU A 59 -6.44 -7.81 -0.48
CA LEU A 59 -5.55 -6.87 0.21
C LEU A 59 -6.03 -5.42 0.02
N ALA A 60 -6.50 -5.06 -1.17
CA ALA A 60 -7.07 -3.74 -1.43
C ALA A 60 -8.35 -3.49 -0.62
N TYR A 61 -9.18 -4.51 -0.41
CA TYR A 61 -10.35 -4.44 0.46
C TYR A 61 -9.94 -4.21 1.93
N HIS A 62 -9.00 -4.98 2.46
CA HIS A 62 -8.53 -4.84 3.84
C HIS A 62 -7.81 -3.52 4.13
N ARG A 63 -7.19 -2.89 3.12
CA ARG A 63 -6.58 -1.55 3.26
C ARG A 63 -7.59 -0.41 3.39
N ARG A 64 -8.87 -0.62 3.07
CA ARG A 64 -9.88 0.46 3.15
C ARG A 64 -9.99 0.94 4.60
N PRO A 65 -10.08 2.26 4.85
CA PRO A 65 -10.14 2.79 6.22
C PRO A 65 -11.27 2.18 7.05
N THR A 66 -12.45 1.99 6.45
CA THR A 66 -13.60 1.37 7.10
C THR A 66 -13.34 -0.07 7.49
N THR A 67 -12.79 -0.87 6.58
CA THR A 67 -12.45 -2.27 6.84
C THR A 67 -11.34 -2.36 7.87
N ARG A 68 -10.26 -1.58 7.71
CA ARG A 68 -9.13 -1.52 8.65
C ARG A 68 -9.57 -1.16 10.07
N ALA A 69 -10.49 -0.20 10.22
CA ALA A 69 -11.02 0.22 11.51
C ALA A 69 -11.83 -0.89 12.22
N ALA A 70 -12.48 -1.76 11.45
CA ALA A 70 -13.26 -2.88 11.97
C ALA A 70 -12.40 -4.13 12.30
N MET A 71 -11.11 -4.14 11.97
CA MET A 71 -10.22 -5.28 12.23
C MET A 71 -9.86 -5.37 13.71
N VAL A 72 -9.91 -6.60 14.24
CA VAL A 72 -9.32 -6.89 15.57
C VAL A 72 -7.79 -6.84 15.49
N GLU A 73 -7.14 -6.65 16.63
CA GLU A 73 -5.68 -6.47 16.72
C GLU A 73 -4.91 -7.60 16.03
N TYR A 74 -5.31 -8.85 16.27
CA TYR A 74 -4.71 -10.01 15.61
C TYR A 74 -4.72 -9.93 14.08
N GLN A 75 -5.86 -9.54 13.48
CA GLN A 75 -5.96 -9.48 12.01
C GLN A 75 -5.06 -8.38 11.43
N ARG A 76 -4.95 -7.25 12.13
CA ARG A 76 -4.09 -6.12 11.75
C ARG A 76 -2.62 -6.53 11.81
N ALA A 77 -2.18 -7.02 12.98
CA ALA A 77 -0.82 -7.48 13.19
C ALA A 77 -0.44 -8.58 12.18
N ARG A 78 -1.36 -9.50 11.88
CA ARG A 78 -1.10 -10.59 10.94
C ARG A 78 -0.85 -10.13 9.50
N LEU A 79 -1.45 -9.02 9.05
CA LEU A 79 -1.13 -8.42 7.76
C LEU A 79 0.17 -7.62 7.80
N GLU A 80 0.43 -6.91 8.90
CA GLU A 80 1.63 -6.09 9.07
C GLU A 80 2.93 -6.91 9.07
N VAL A 81 2.89 -8.17 9.52
CA VAL A 81 4.05 -9.07 9.46
C VAL A 81 4.31 -9.64 8.05
N LEU A 82 3.40 -9.45 7.08
CA LEU A 82 3.62 -9.93 5.72
C LEU A 82 4.75 -9.14 5.05
N PRO A 83 5.72 -9.81 4.41
CA PRO A 83 6.87 -9.14 3.81
C PRO A 83 6.45 -8.16 2.71
N GLY A 84 6.83 -6.89 2.87
CA GLY A 84 6.52 -5.82 1.94
C GLY A 84 5.07 -5.31 2.01
N PHE A 85 4.30 -5.72 3.02
CA PHE A 85 2.94 -5.23 3.20
C PHE A 85 2.97 -3.79 3.71
N LEU A 86 2.10 -2.98 3.12
CA LEU A 86 1.91 -1.58 3.46
C LEU A 86 0.41 -1.30 3.45
N TRP A 87 -0.04 -0.51 4.43
CA TRP A 87 -1.44 -0.09 4.52
C TRP A 87 -1.80 0.88 3.41
N GLU A 88 -0.88 1.79 3.04
CA GLU A 88 -1.11 2.81 2.03
C GLU A 88 -0.04 2.80 0.94
N PRO A 89 0.10 1.72 0.14
CA PRO A 89 1.21 1.55 -0.79
C PRO A 89 1.41 2.71 -1.77
N GLN A 90 0.37 3.48 -2.07
CA GLN A 90 0.46 4.65 -2.94
C GLN A 90 1.06 5.87 -2.22
N ASN A 91 0.74 6.08 -0.94
CA ASN A 91 1.31 7.13 -0.12
C ASN A 91 2.76 6.79 0.22
N ASP A 92 3.02 5.56 0.68
CA ASP A 92 4.38 5.10 0.98
C ASP A 92 5.31 5.19 -0.24
N ARG A 93 4.82 4.86 -1.44
CA ARG A 93 5.59 5.06 -2.69
C ARG A 93 5.83 6.52 -3.01
N TRP A 94 4.88 7.40 -2.70
CA TRP A 94 5.05 8.84 -2.91
C TRP A 94 6.12 9.38 -1.95
N ASP A 95 6.09 8.98 -0.69
CA ASP A 95 7.06 9.33 0.35
C ASP A 95 8.46 8.87 -0.04
N ALA A 96 8.61 7.60 -0.43
CA ALA A 96 9.88 7.05 -0.89
C ALA A 96 10.43 7.78 -2.12
N ARG A 97 9.57 8.30 -3.00
CA ARG A 97 10.00 9.11 -4.15
C ARG A 97 10.51 10.49 -3.74
N LEU A 98 9.87 11.11 -2.75
CA LEU A 98 10.36 12.35 -2.16
C LEU A 98 11.72 12.13 -1.50
N GLU A 99 11.88 11.08 -0.71
CA GLU A 99 13.17 10.73 -0.08
C GLU A 99 14.26 10.47 -1.11
N GLN A 100 13.96 9.70 -2.17
CA GLN A 100 14.90 9.48 -3.28
C GLN A 100 15.34 10.80 -3.94
N HIS A 101 14.42 11.75 -4.10
CA HIS A 101 14.75 13.08 -4.61
C HIS A 101 15.71 13.82 -3.68
N GLN A 102 15.42 13.83 -2.36
CA GLN A 102 16.27 14.51 -1.39
C GLN A 102 17.67 13.87 -1.31
N ALA A 103 17.74 12.54 -1.27
CA ALA A 103 18.99 11.78 -1.25
C ALA A 103 19.81 12.01 -2.53
N PHE A 104 19.17 12.08 -3.70
CA PHE A 104 19.85 12.38 -4.96
C PHE A 104 20.53 13.75 -4.90
N TRP A 105 19.83 14.78 -4.43
CA TRP A 105 20.40 16.12 -4.33
C TRP A 105 21.55 16.19 -3.32
N ASN A 106 21.43 15.51 -2.18
CA ASN A 106 22.51 15.39 -1.20
C ASN A 106 23.79 14.78 -1.81
N ARG A 107 23.64 13.76 -2.67
CA ARG A 107 24.78 13.08 -3.29
C ARG A 107 25.38 13.87 -4.46
N GLU A 108 24.53 14.36 -5.34
CA GLU A 108 24.94 14.90 -6.65
C GLU A 108 25.07 16.43 -6.65
N GLN A 109 24.56 17.10 -5.61
CA GLN A 109 24.55 18.56 -5.46
C GLN A 109 23.95 19.30 -6.67
N ARG A 110 22.99 18.64 -7.35
CA ARG A 110 22.30 19.15 -8.54
C ARG A 110 20.91 18.53 -8.68
N PRO A 111 19.99 19.18 -9.41
CA PRO A 111 18.69 18.57 -9.71
C PRO A 111 18.81 17.36 -10.66
N PRO A 112 17.89 16.38 -10.54
CA PRO A 112 17.84 15.23 -11.43
C PRO A 112 17.36 15.63 -12.83
N ARG A 113 17.96 15.04 -13.87
CA ARG A 113 17.70 15.35 -15.27
C ARG A 113 16.79 14.30 -15.91
N ARG A 114 15.75 14.74 -16.61
CA ARG A 114 14.81 13.84 -17.32
C ARG A 114 15.46 13.01 -18.43
N ARG A 115 16.54 13.50 -19.04
CA ARG A 115 17.30 12.85 -20.13
C ARG A 115 18.62 12.23 -19.64
N ALA A 116 18.75 11.97 -18.34
CA ALA A 116 19.91 11.26 -17.82
C ALA A 116 19.96 9.83 -18.38
N THR A 117 21.18 9.32 -18.59
CA THR A 117 21.41 7.91 -18.94
C THR A 117 20.99 6.98 -17.79
N ASP A 118 21.16 7.45 -16.54
CA ASP A 118 20.65 6.75 -15.38
C ASP A 118 19.10 6.78 -15.36
N THR A 119 18.51 5.59 -15.41
CA THR A 119 17.06 5.40 -15.41
C THR A 119 16.44 5.82 -14.08
N GLN A 120 17.16 5.69 -12.97
CA GLN A 120 16.71 6.09 -11.65
C GLN A 120 16.64 7.61 -11.57
N GLU A 121 17.71 8.33 -11.91
CA GLU A 121 17.72 9.80 -12.03
C GLU A 121 16.57 10.30 -12.92
N ALA A 122 16.43 9.73 -14.12
CA ALA A 122 15.38 10.11 -15.04
C ALA A 122 13.98 9.87 -14.45
N SER A 123 13.78 8.79 -13.68
CA SER A 123 12.52 8.50 -13.00
C SER A 123 12.17 9.54 -11.93
N ILE A 124 13.15 9.98 -11.14
CA ILE A 124 12.98 11.03 -10.12
C ILE A 124 12.58 12.35 -10.80
N ALA A 125 13.30 12.73 -11.87
CA ALA A 125 13.01 13.96 -12.61
C ALA A 125 11.60 13.97 -13.24
N ARG A 126 11.12 12.81 -13.73
CA ARG A 126 9.73 12.67 -14.21
C ARG A 126 8.73 12.83 -13.07
N TRP A 127 8.99 12.22 -11.92
CA TRP A 127 8.13 12.33 -10.74
C TRP A 127 7.98 13.78 -10.26
N VAL A 128 9.09 14.53 -10.12
CA VAL A 128 9.09 15.95 -9.73
C VAL A 128 8.19 16.76 -10.64
N ALA A 129 8.33 16.55 -11.94
CA ALA A 129 7.59 17.35 -12.89
C ALA A 129 6.12 16.93 -13.02
N HIS A 130 5.77 15.68 -12.67
CA HIS A 130 4.38 15.30 -12.43
C HIS A 130 3.81 16.09 -11.23
N GLN A 131 4.57 16.23 -10.13
CA GLN A 131 4.09 17.01 -8.96
C GLN A 131 3.82 18.48 -9.34
N ARG A 132 4.74 19.10 -10.09
CA ARG A 132 4.55 20.49 -10.59
C ARG A 132 3.35 20.62 -11.53
N ALA A 133 3.09 19.62 -12.36
CA ALA A 133 1.92 19.61 -13.24
C ALA A 133 0.62 19.49 -12.43
N SER A 134 0.59 18.60 -11.43
CA SER A 134 -0.55 18.45 -10.51
C SER A 134 -0.81 19.72 -9.71
N GLU A 135 0.23 20.42 -9.23
CA GLU A 135 0.09 21.70 -8.53
C GLU A 135 -0.54 22.77 -9.44
N ARG A 136 -0.02 22.95 -10.66
CA ARG A 136 -0.59 23.91 -11.62
C ARG A 136 -2.03 23.60 -12.01
N ALA A 137 -2.39 22.31 -12.05
CA ALA A 137 -3.74 21.86 -12.33
C ALA A 137 -4.67 21.94 -11.10
N GLY A 138 -4.16 22.30 -9.90
CA GLY A 138 -4.94 22.32 -8.67
C GLY A 138 -5.39 20.93 -8.19
N THR A 139 -4.74 19.85 -8.65
CA THR A 139 -5.11 18.46 -8.32
C THR A 139 -4.17 17.83 -7.29
N LEU A 140 -3.14 18.55 -6.85
CA LEU A 140 -2.22 18.10 -5.81
C LEU A 140 -2.91 18.20 -4.43
N PRO A 141 -3.02 17.11 -3.66
CA PRO A 141 -3.56 17.17 -2.29
C PRO A 141 -2.76 18.13 -1.40
N GLU A 142 -3.44 18.88 -0.54
CA GLU A 142 -2.80 19.92 0.29
C GLU A 142 -1.69 19.36 1.18
N GLU A 143 -1.90 18.17 1.78
CA GLU A 143 -0.89 17.49 2.59
C GLU A 143 0.39 17.22 1.79
N ARG A 144 0.26 16.74 0.54
CA ARG A 144 1.41 16.50 -0.34
C ARG A 144 2.07 17.81 -0.72
N ARG A 145 1.29 18.86 -1.01
CA ARG A 145 1.81 20.19 -1.31
C ARG A 145 2.63 20.75 -0.15
N ALA A 146 2.11 20.70 1.06
CA ALA A 146 2.81 21.15 2.27
C ALA A 146 4.15 20.42 2.45
N ARG A 147 4.17 19.10 2.27
CA ARG A 147 5.40 18.29 2.35
C ARG A 147 6.43 18.60 1.27
N LEU A 148 5.99 18.93 0.05
CA LEU A 148 6.90 19.31 -1.02
C LEU A 148 7.50 20.72 -0.82
N LEU A 149 6.74 21.63 -0.19
CA LEU A 149 7.20 22.98 0.16
C LEU A 149 8.14 22.98 1.37
N SER A 150 7.93 22.09 2.34
CA SER A 150 8.80 21.96 3.51
C SER A 150 10.05 21.10 3.26
N ALA A 151 10.16 20.47 2.09
CA ALA A 151 11.31 19.66 1.75
C ALA A 151 12.60 20.49 1.67
N GLN A 152 13.71 19.94 2.16
CA GLN A 152 15.02 20.62 2.21
C GLN A 152 15.43 21.14 0.83
N PHE A 153 15.25 20.30 -0.20
CA PHE A 153 15.51 20.65 -1.58
C PHE A 153 14.23 20.80 -2.37
N ARG A 154 14.14 21.93 -3.06
CA ARG A 154 12.95 22.44 -3.71
C ARG A 154 12.40 21.48 -4.77
N VAL A 155 11.16 21.02 -4.57
CA VAL A 155 10.40 20.22 -5.55
C VAL A 155 9.42 21.10 -6.34
N LEU A 156 8.66 21.96 -5.66
CA LEU A 156 7.70 22.93 -6.24
C LEU A 156 8.31 24.33 -6.35
#